data_AF-A0A1Y3ARW8-F1
#
_entry.id   AF-A0A1Y3ARW8-F1
#
_cell.length_a   1.000
_cell.length_b   1.000
_cell.length_c   1.000
_cell.angle_alpha   90.00
_cell.angle_beta   90.00
_cell.angle_gamma   90.00
#
_symmetry.space_group_name_H-M   'P 1'
#
loop_
_entity.id
_entity.type
_entity.pdbx_description
1 polymer ?
#
loop_
_entity_poly.entity_id
_entity_poly.type
_entity_poly.pdbx_seq_one_letter_code
_entity_poly.pdbx_strand_id
1 'polypeptide(L)'
;MIDWLISRRHCKKDYQKSIDMIRNKIRLAIQDMPQIDEVHELLQRNVFDYYVCKRIIEILKNTDKNSKNIFGQYTSKRFQDWQEICKYYEKDNVYLAEDAQTLIRNVNYEIPSLKKCQSKYEQQISDLERSIENSRKQSKNFLNEYYANCKKLAINGNDIREELYSQLEILPEKMSILADQIPSLISVCNYYKSFIHFV
;
A
#
# COMPACT_ATOMS: atom_id res chain seq x y z
N MET A 1 -4.44 23.58 -25.31
CA MET A 1 -5.80 23.10 -25.69
C MET A 1 -6.85 24.17 -25.42
N ILE A 2 -6.91 24.73 -24.20
CA ILE A 2 -7.78 25.89 -23.92
C ILE A 2 -7.45 27.11 -24.80
N ASP A 3 -6.17 27.40 -25.04
CA ASP A 3 -5.76 28.51 -25.91
C ASP A 3 -6.27 28.35 -27.35
N TRP A 4 -6.35 27.10 -27.83
CA TRP A 4 -6.91 26.80 -29.13
C TRP A 4 -8.40 27.13 -29.18
N LEU A 5 -9.17 26.69 -28.17
CA LEU A 5 -10.60 26.99 -28.05
C LEU A 5 -10.86 28.50 -28.01
N ILE A 6 -10.05 29.26 -27.27
CA ILE A 6 -10.16 30.72 -27.19
C ILE A 6 -9.78 31.38 -28.53
N SER A 7 -8.67 30.96 -29.15
CA SER A 7 -8.17 31.55 -30.41
C SER A 7 -9.17 31.40 -31.57
N ARG A 8 -9.93 30.30 -31.57
CA ARG A 8 -10.98 30.00 -32.56
C ARG A 8 -12.35 30.50 -32.15
N ARG A 9 -12.45 31.24 -31.04
CA ARG A 9 -13.69 31.82 -30.51
C ARG A 9 -14.76 30.79 -30.13
N HIS A 10 -14.36 29.56 -29.81
CA HIS A 10 -15.27 28.57 -29.21
C HIS A 10 -15.60 28.91 -27.76
N CYS A 11 -14.64 29.48 -27.03
CA CYS A 11 -14.80 29.96 -25.66
C CYS A 11 -14.34 31.41 -25.53
N LYS A 12 -14.87 32.15 -24.55
CA LYS A 12 -14.40 33.50 -24.23
C LYS A 12 -13.10 33.46 -23.41
N LYS A 13 -12.28 34.51 -23.53
CA LYS A 13 -11.01 34.61 -22.77
C LYS A 13 -11.24 34.76 -21.26
N ASP A 14 -12.35 35.36 -20.87
CA ASP A 14 -12.77 35.59 -19.48
C ASP A 14 -13.65 34.47 -18.92
N TYR A 15 -13.62 33.27 -19.52
CA TYR A 15 -14.40 32.11 -19.09
C TYR A 15 -14.24 31.79 -17.59
N GLN A 16 -13.08 32.09 -16.98
CA GLN A 16 -12.84 31.89 -15.55
C GLN A 16 -13.84 32.67 -14.67
N LYS A 17 -14.18 33.91 -15.06
CA LYS A 17 -15.20 34.70 -14.34
C LYS A 17 -16.58 34.05 -14.42
N SER A 18 -16.91 33.48 -15.58
CA SER A 18 -18.15 32.73 -15.76
C SER A 18 -18.15 31.47 -14.90
N ILE A 19 -17.04 30.73 -14.84
CA ILE A 19 -16.90 29.57 -13.95
C ILE A 19 -17.10 29.96 -12.49
N ASP A 20 -16.47 31.04 -12.01
CA ASP A 20 -16.62 31.49 -10.61
C ASP A 20 -18.06 31.88 -10.29
N MET A 21 -18.73 32.57 -11.21
CA MET A 21 -20.15 32.90 -11.08
C MET A 21 -21.02 31.64 -11.03
N ILE A 22 -20.75 30.66 -11.90
CA ILE A 22 -21.47 29.38 -11.94
C ILE A 22 -21.28 28.60 -10.64
N ARG A 23 -20.04 28.51 -10.13
CA ARG A 23 -19.73 27.85 -8.86
C ARG A 23 -20.45 28.49 -7.68
N ASN A 24 -20.54 29.83 -7.66
CA ASN A 24 -21.32 30.54 -6.66
C ASN A 24 -22.82 30.18 -6.74
N LYS A 25 -23.39 30.09 -7.95
CA LYS A 25 -24.78 29.66 -8.14
C LYS A 25 -25.00 28.20 -7.70
N ILE A 26 -24.08 27.30 -8.05
CA ILE A 26 -24.10 25.90 -7.60
C ILE A 26 -24.10 25.83 -6.07
N ARG A 27 -23.21 26.57 -5.40
CA ARG A 27 -23.16 26.59 -3.93
C ARG A 27 -24.48 27.00 -3.30
N LEU A 28 -25.19 27.99 -3.88
CA LEU A 28 -26.51 28.40 -3.40
C LEU A 28 -27.59 27.34 -3.70
N ALA A 29 -27.58 26.77 -4.90
CA ALA A 29 -28.55 25.76 -5.32
C ALA A 29 -28.43 24.44 -4.53
N ILE A 30 -27.22 24.08 -4.09
CA ILE A 30 -26.98 22.90 -3.24
C ILE A 30 -27.70 23.01 -1.88
N GLN A 31 -27.86 24.22 -1.33
CA GLN A 31 -28.53 24.42 -0.04
C GLN A 31 -30.02 24.08 -0.08
N ASP A 32 -30.65 24.15 -1.27
CA ASP A 32 -32.06 23.87 -1.49
C ASP A 32 -32.31 22.45 -2.05
N MET A 33 -31.30 21.56 -1.96
CA MET A 33 -31.42 20.18 -2.44
C MET A 33 -32.26 19.31 -1.50
N PRO A 34 -33.13 18.44 -2.05
CA PRO A 34 -33.87 17.47 -1.25
C PRO A 34 -32.93 16.36 -0.77
N GLN A 35 -33.32 15.68 0.30
CA GLN A 35 -32.65 14.45 0.74
C GLN A 35 -33.05 13.29 -0.18
N ILE A 36 -32.47 13.26 -1.38
CA ILE A 36 -32.56 12.14 -2.32
C ILE A 36 -31.20 11.45 -2.32
N ASP A 37 -31.18 10.14 -2.08
CA ASP A 37 -29.94 9.35 -1.96
C ASP A 37 -29.01 9.50 -3.18
N GLU A 38 -29.58 9.48 -4.39
CA GLU A 38 -28.81 9.65 -5.64
C GLU A 38 -28.20 11.06 -5.75
N VAL A 39 -28.87 12.09 -5.22
CA VAL A 39 -28.32 13.44 -5.15
C VAL A 39 -27.23 13.49 -4.07
N HIS A 40 -27.43 12.84 -2.92
CA HIS A 40 -26.42 12.79 -1.85
C HIS A 40 -25.11 12.14 -2.28
N GLU A 41 -25.13 11.05 -3.07
CA GLU A 41 -23.91 10.46 -3.60
C GLU A 41 -23.16 11.43 -4.54
N LEU A 42 -23.88 12.15 -5.39
CA LEU A 42 -23.31 13.18 -6.26
C LEU A 42 -22.73 14.35 -5.45
N LEU A 43 -23.40 14.76 -4.36
CA LEU A 43 -22.92 15.82 -3.47
C LEU A 43 -21.64 15.40 -2.72
N GLN A 44 -21.50 14.13 -2.33
CA GLN A 44 -20.31 13.63 -1.61
C GLN A 44 -19.02 13.69 -2.44
N ARG A 45 -19.13 13.63 -3.78
CA ARG A 45 -17.95 13.71 -4.66
C ARG A 45 -17.31 15.10 -4.67
N ASN A 46 -18.00 16.15 -4.18
CA ASN A 46 -17.51 17.53 -4.10
C ASN A 46 -16.97 18.12 -5.42
N VAL A 47 -17.35 17.53 -6.57
CA VAL A 47 -16.99 18.00 -7.91
C VAL A 47 -18.28 18.20 -8.68
N PHE A 48 -18.57 19.46 -9.02
CA PHE A 48 -19.77 19.85 -9.77
C PHE A 48 -19.35 20.51 -11.08
N ASP A 49 -19.28 19.70 -12.12
CA ASP A 49 -19.13 20.15 -13.49
C ASP A 49 -20.51 20.25 -14.18
N TYR A 50 -20.49 20.66 -15.44
CA TYR A 50 -21.67 20.74 -16.28
C TYR A 50 -22.45 19.41 -16.38
N TYR A 51 -21.77 18.27 -16.42
CA TYR A 51 -22.41 16.96 -16.59
C TYR A 51 -23.11 16.51 -15.31
N VAL A 52 -22.51 16.78 -14.15
CA VAL A 52 -23.17 16.59 -12.85
C VAL A 52 -24.41 17.47 -12.75
N CYS A 53 -24.33 18.73 -13.17
CA CYS A 53 -25.49 19.63 -13.20
C CYS A 53 -26.60 19.10 -14.12
N LYS A 54 -26.27 18.54 -15.29
CA LYS A 54 -27.25 17.89 -16.16
C LYS A 54 -27.87 16.65 -15.54
N ARG A 55 -27.07 15.81 -14.87
CA ARG A 55 -27.57 14.62 -14.16
C ARG A 55 -28.55 15.01 -13.06
N ILE A 56 -28.23 16.05 -12.31
CA ILE A 56 -29.13 16.63 -11.31
C ILE A 56 -30.46 17.03 -11.93
N ILE A 57 -30.45 17.75 -13.06
CA ILE A 57 -31.69 18.10 -13.77
C ILE A 57 -32.49 16.85 -14.16
N GLU A 58 -31.84 15.79 -14.64
CA GLU A 58 -32.52 14.53 -14.98
C GLU A 58 -33.21 13.88 -13.77
N ILE A 59 -32.52 13.84 -12.62
CA ILE A 59 -33.09 13.32 -11.37
C ILE A 59 -34.30 14.17 -10.97
N LEU A 60 -34.16 15.50 -11.00
CA LEU A 60 -35.24 16.42 -10.64
C LEU A 60 -36.45 16.30 -11.58
N LYS A 61 -36.25 16.03 -12.88
CA LYS A 61 -37.37 15.77 -13.83
C LYS A 61 -38.23 14.59 -13.38
N ASN A 62 -37.60 13.57 -12.79
CA ASN A 62 -38.27 12.34 -12.38
C ASN A 62 -39.00 12.50 -11.04
N THR A 63 -38.50 13.37 -10.15
CA THR A 63 -39.06 13.59 -8.81
C THR A 63 -40.11 14.71 -8.79
N ASP A 64 -39.99 15.73 -9.64
CA ASP A 64 -40.85 16.92 -9.64
C ASP A 64 -41.97 16.84 -10.69
N LYS A 65 -42.39 15.63 -11.09
CA LYS A 65 -43.32 15.38 -12.22
C LYS A 65 -44.63 16.18 -12.16
N ASN A 66 -45.10 16.54 -10.97
CA ASN A 66 -46.37 17.25 -10.75
C ASN A 66 -46.24 18.78 -10.70
N SER A 67 -45.05 19.35 -10.88
CA SER A 67 -44.80 20.79 -10.79
C SER A 67 -44.82 21.52 -12.14
N LYS A 68 -45.62 21.07 -13.11
CA LYS A 68 -45.67 21.71 -14.44
C LYS A 68 -46.78 22.76 -14.51
N ASN A 69 -46.48 23.92 -15.10
CA ASN A 69 -47.48 24.92 -15.43
C ASN A 69 -48.33 24.48 -16.65
N ILE A 70 -49.34 25.28 -16.99
CA ILE A 70 -50.28 25.02 -18.10
C ILE A 70 -49.55 24.92 -19.47
N PHE A 71 -48.32 25.45 -19.58
CA PHE A 71 -47.46 25.36 -20.76
C PHE A 71 -46.45 24.20 -20.69
N GLY A 72 -46.56 23.31 -19.70
CA GLY A 72 -45.69 22.14 -19.54
C GLY A 72 -44.30 22.43 -18.98
N GLN A 73 -44.02 23.66 -18.53
CA GLN A 73 -42.75 24.03 -17.92
C GLN A 73 -42.75 23.73 -16.42
N TYR A 74 -41.63 23.24 -15.90
CA TYR A 74 -41.47 23.03 -14.46
C TYR A 74 -41.43 24.37 -13.70
N THR A 75 -42.21 24.46 -12.63
CA THR A 75 -42.37 25.65 -11.78
C THR A 75 -41.56 25.56 -10.49
N SER A 76 -40.97 24.40 -10.16
CA SER A 76 -40.17 24.27 -8.96
C SER A 76 -38.91 25.14 -9.06
N LYS A 77 -38.70 26.01 -8.07
CA LYS A 77 -37.57 26.95 -8.01
C LYS A 77 -36.24 26.23 -8.19
N ARG A 78 -36.02 25.16 -7.42
CA ARG A 78 -34.88 24.25 -7.54
C ARG A 78 -34.60 23.82 -8.99
N PHE A 79 -35.61 23.38 -9.71
CA PHE A 79 -35.42 22.92 -11.08
C PHE A 79 -35.02 24.07 -12.00
N GLN A 80 -35.63 25.24 -11.82
CA GLN A 80 -35.28 26.45 -12.56
C GLN A 80 -33.86 26.91 -12.26
N ASP A 81 -33.41 26.86 -11.00
CA ASP A 81 -32.05 27.24 -10.59
C ASP A 81 -31.01 26.34 -11.25
N TRP A 82 -31.21 25.01 -11.22
CA TRP A 82 -30.31 24.05 -11.88
C TRP A 82 -30.33 24.17 -13.41
N GLN A 83 -31.50 24.44 -14.01
CA GLN A 83 -31.57 24.76 -15.44
C GLN A 83 -30.82 26.05 -15.79
N GLU A 84 -30.92 27.09 -14.96
CA GLU A 84 -30.20 28.35 -15.17
C GLU A 84 -28.69 28.12 -15.11
N ILE A 85 -28.20 27.34 -14.14
CA ILE A 85 -26.80 26.93 -14.02
C ILE A 85 -26.30 26.27 -15.32
N CYS A 86 -27.05 25.30 -15.86
CA CYS A 86 -26.68 24.67 -17.13
C CYS A 86 -26.66 25.67 -18.30
N LYS A 87 -27.60 26.62 -18.35
CA LYS A 87 -27.59 27.68 -19.37
C LYS A 87 -26.35 28.58 -19.27
N TYR A 88 -25.87 28.89 -18.06
CA TYR A 88 -24.62 29.64 -17.90
C TYR A 88 -23.39 28.85 -18.35
N TYR A 89 -23.36 27.53 -18.13
CA TYR A 89 -22.32 26.67 -18.68
C TYR A 89 -22.35 26.64 -20.22
N GLU A 90 -23.54 26.51 -20.81
CA GLU A 90 -23.74 26.44 -22.27
C GLU A 90 -23.45 27.78 -22.96
N LYS A 91 -23.74 28.89 -22.29
CA LYS A 91 -23.40 30.23 -22.77
C LYS A 91 -21.89 30.33 -22.97
N ASP A 92 -21.50 30.76 -24.17
CA ASP A 92 -20.08 30.90 -24.57
C ASP A 92 -19.25 29.60 -24.40
N ASN A 93 -19.93 28.43 -24.37
CA ASN A 93 -19.34 27.11 -24.16
C ASN A 93 -18.35 27.03 -22.99
N VAL A 94 -18.72 27.59 -21.84
CA VAL A 94 -17.86 27.59 -20.63
C VAL A 94 -17.53 26.18 -20.16
N TYR A 95 -18.45 25.22 -20.33
CA TYR A 95 -18.20 23.81 -19.99
C TYR A 95 -16.98 23.23 -20.75
N LEU A 96 -16.83 23.54 -22.05
CA LEU A 96 -15.66 23.08 -22.84
C LEU A 96 -14.36 23.67 -22.31
N ALA A 97 -14.40 24.90 -21.82
CA ALA A 97 -13.23 25.56 -21.26
C ALA A 97 -12.79 24.89 -19.95
N GLU A 98 -13.74 24.57 -19.06
CA GLU A 98 -13.48 23.84 -17.82
C GLU A 98 -12.97 22.42 -18.08
N ASP A 99 -13.56 21.71 -19.04
CA ASP A 99 -13.13 20.37 -19.46
C ASP A 99 -11.70 20.38 -19.99
N ALA A 100 -11.39 21.34 -20.89
CA ALA A 100 -10.04 21.49 -21.44
C ALA A 100 -9.01 21.80 -20.34
N GLN A 101 -9.36 22.66 -19.37
CA GLN A 101 -8.48 22.97 -18.25
C GLN A 101 -8.23 21.74 -17.37
N THR A 102 -9.29 20.99 -17.05
CA THR A 102 -9.21 19.76 -16.26
C THR A 102 -8.37 18.71 -16.96
N LEU A 103 -8.58 18.51 -18.26
CA LEU A 103 -7.81 17.57 -19.06
C LEU A 103 -6.32 17.93 -19.11
N ILE A 104 -5.99 19.20 -19.33
CA ILE A 104 -4.60 19.68 -19.30
C ILE A 104 -3.97 19.39 -17.93
N ARG A 105 -4.68 19.68 -16.84
CA ARG A 105 -4.17 19.41 -15.48
C ARG A 105 -3.90 17.92 -15.27
N ASN A 106 -4.85 17.08 -15.66
CA ASN A 106 -4.75 15.64 -15.49
C ASN A 106 -3.58 15.05 -16.29
N VAL A 107 -3.44 15.44 -17.55
CA VAL A 107 -2.40 14.92 -18.45
C VAL A 107 -1.01 15.41 -18.04
N ASN A 108 -0.88 16.68 -17.68
CA ASN A 108 0.44 17.28 -17.44
C ASN A 108 0.94 17.11 -16.01
N TYR A 109 0.05 16.98 -15.02
CA TYR A 109 0.43 17.00 -13.61
C TYR A 109 -0.06 15.79 -12.84
N GLU A 110 -1.38 15.50 -12.86
CA GLU A 110 -1.94 14.43 -12.01
C GLU A 110 -1.43 13.04 -12.41
N ILE A 111 -1.57 12.67 -13.68
CA ILE A 111 -1.13 11.36 -14.18
C ILE A 111 0.38 11.17 -13.99
N PRO A 112 1.26 12.13 -14.37
CA PRO A 112 2.69 12.01 -14.11
C PRO A 112 3.04 11.88 -12.62
N SER A 113 2.35 12.62 -11.74
CA SER A 113 2.55 12.52 -10.28
C SER A 113 2.20 11.12 -9.77
N LEU A 114 1.03 10.60 -10.18
CA LEU A 114 0.59 9.25 -9.82
C LEU A 114 1.56 8.17 -10.32
N LYS A 115 2.06 8.30 -11.56
CA LYS A 115 3.08 7.38 -12.10
C LYS A 115 4.38 7.39 -11.29
N LYS A 116 4.82 8.57 -10.82
CA LYS A 116 5.99 8.67 -9.93
C LYS A 116 5.76 7.98 -8.59
N CYS A 117 4.58 8.18 -7.99
CA CYS A 117 4.21 7.46 -6.77
C CYS A 117 4.17 5.94 -6.99
N GLN A 118 3.56 5.48 -8.08
CA GLN A 118 3.54 4.06 -8.44
C GLN A 118 4.95 3.48 -8.53
N SER A 119 5.84 4.11 -9.30
CA SER A 119 7.23 3.64 -9.46
C SER A 119 7.98 3.60 -8.12
N LYS A 120 7.75 4.57 -7.23
CA LYS A 120 8.33 4.56 -5.88
C LYS A 120 7.84 3.37 -5.07
N TYR A 121 6.54 3.06 -5.11
CA TYR A 121 6.00 1.92 -4.38
C TYR A 121 6.46 0.58 -4.96
N GLU A 122 6.54 0.46 -6.29
CA GLU A 122 7.10 -0.73 -6.95
C GLU A 122 8.56 -0.98 -6.53
N GLN A 123 9.38 0.07 -6.45
CA GLN A 123 10.75 -0.03 -5.95
C GLN A 123 10.78 -0.48 -4.49
N GLN A 124 9.96 0.12 -3.62
CA GLN A 124 9.88 -0.27 -2.20
C GLN A 124 9.47 -1.73 -2.02
N ILE A 125 8.51 -2.20 -2.81
CA ILE A 125 8.08 -3.60 -2.80
C ILE A 125 9.25 -4.52 -3.17
N SER A 126 9.96 -4.21 -4.26
CA SER A 126 11.10 -5.02 -4.70
C SER A 126 12.23 -5.08 -3.67
N ASP A 127 12.54 -3.95 -3.02
CA ASP A 127 13.56 -3.88 -1.97
C ASP A 127 13.15 -4.71 -0.73
N LEU A 128 11.87 -4.65 -0.34
CA LEU A 128 11.33 -5.44 0.76
C LEU A 128 11.35 -6.94 0.46
N GLU A 129 10.97 -7.35 -0.75
CA GLU A 129 11.04 -8.75 -1.19
C GLU A 129 12.48 -9.28 -1.15
N ARG A 130 13.44 -8.49 -1.64
CA ARG A 130 14.87 -8.83 -1.54
C ARG A 130 15.33 -8.93 -0.09
N SER A 131 14.90 -8.02 0.77
CA SER A 131 15.23 -8.05 2.19
C SER A 131 14.67 -9.30 2.88
N ILE A 132 13.43 -9.68 2.58
CA ILE A 132 12.80 -10.89 3.12
C ILE A 132 13.58 -12.13 2.70
N GLU A 133 13.95 -12.23 1.43
CA GLU A 133 14.71 -13.38 0.92
C GLU A 133 16.10 -13.48 1.55
N ASN A 134 16.80 -12.34 1.71
CA ASN A 134 18.09 -12.29 2.37
C ASN A 134 17.99 -12.72 3.85
N SER A 135 17.00 -12.23 4.59
CA SER A 135 16.78 -12.60 5.99
C SER A 135 16.45 -14.09 6.13
N ARG A 136 15.64 -14.65 5.22
CA ARG A 136 15.35 -16.10 5.20
C ARG A 136 16.61 -16.92 4.96
N LYS A 137 17.44 -16.54 3.98
CA LYS A 137 18.72 -17.21 3.71
C LYS A 137 19.67 -17.12 4.91
N GLN A 138 19.81 -15.94 5.51
CA GLN A 138 20.65 -15.75 6.69
C GLN A 138 20.18 -16.60 7.87
N SER A 139 18.87 -16.60 8.17
CA SER A 139 18.29 -17.44 9.22
C SER A 139 18.60 -18.93 9.01
N LYS A 140 18.44 -19.44 7.78
CA LYS A 140 18.79 -20.82 7.44
C LYS A 140 20.29 -21.09 7.59
N ASN A 141 21.15 -20.15 7.19
CA ASN A 141 22.59 -20.28 7.34
C ASN A 141 23.01 -20.33 8.82
N PHE A 142 22.48 -19.44 9.66
CA PHE A 142 22.75 -19.46 11.09
C PHE A 142 22.28 -20.76 11.75
N LEU A 143 21.12 -21.28 11.37
CA LEU A 143 20.63 -22.56 11.88
C LEU A 143 21.55 -23.72 11.46
N ASN A 144 22.00 -23.73 10.20
CA ASN A 144 22.93 -24.74 9.70
C ASN A 144 24.30 -24.66 10.41
N GLU A 145 24.83 -23.44 10.61
CA GLU A 145 26.07 -23.21 11.36
C GLU A 145 25.95 -23.65 12.81
N TYR A 146 24.82 -23.34 13.46
CA TYR A 146 24.51 -23.79 14.81
C TYR A 146 24.58 -25.32 14.92
N TYR A 147 23.86 -26.05 14.05
CA TYR A 147 23.89 -27.51 14.08
C TYR A 147 25.24 -28.10 13.67
N ALA A 148 25.95 -27.47 12.74
CA ALA A 148 27.31 -27.88 12.38
C ALA A 148 28.27 -27.76 13.58
N ASN A 149 28.14 -26.70 14.38
CA ASN A 149 28.93 -26.51 15.59
C ASN A 149 28.53 -27.50 16.70
N CYS A 150 27.22 -27.74 16.90
CA CYS A 150 26.75 -28.77 17.83
C CYS A 150 27.32 -30.15 17.47
N LYS A 151 27.31 -30.52 16.18
CA LYS A 151 27.88 -31.77 15.68
C LYS A 151 29.38 -31.88 15.93
N LYS A 152 30.15 -30.79 15.75
CA LYS A 152 31.60 -30.76 16.05
C LYS A 152 31.88 -31.02 17.54
N LEU A 153 30.99 -30.56 18.41
CA LEU A 153 31.05 -30.76 19.86
C LEU A 153 30.39 -32.08 20.30
N ALA A 154 29.91 -32.91 19.36
CA ALA A 154 29.17 -34.14 19.64
C ALA A 154 27.95 -33.96 20.58
N ILE A 155 27.30 -32.80 20.49
CA ILE A 155 26.08 -32.45 21.24
C ILE A 155 24.89 -32.31 20.27
N ASN A 156 23.68 -32.51 20.78
CA ASN A 156 22.41 -32.33 20.08
C ASN A 156 21.99 -30.86 20.02
N GLY A 157 22.39 -30.05 21.01
CA GLY A 157 22.13 -28.60 21.05
C GLY A 157 20.74 -28.22 21.55
N ASN A 158 20.15 -29.03 22.42
CA ASN A 158 18.88 -28.74 23.11
C ASN A 158 19.14 -27.99 24.44
N ASP A 159 20.06 -28.51 25.25
CA ASP A 159 20.60 -27.84 26.43
C ASP A 159 22.12 -27.98 26.43
N ILE A 160 22.76 -27.03 25.74
CA ILE A 160 24.21 -27.03 25.52
C ILE A 160 24.98 -27.19 26.84
N ARG A 161 24.49 -26.59 27.92
CA ARG A 161 25.19 -26.59 29.20
C ARG A 161 25.22 -28.00 29.78
N GLU A 162 24.05 -28.60 29.95
CA GLU A 162 23.92 -29.96 30.50
C GLU A 162 24.59 -31.00 29.60
N GLU A 163 24.44 -30.86 28.28
CA GLU A 163 25.07 -31.77 27.30
C GLU A 163 26.60 -31.72 27.39
N LEU A 164 27.21 -30.56 27.58
CA LEU A 164 28.67 -30.45 27.76
C LEU A 164 29.13 -30.98 29.13
N TYR A 165 28.37 -30.72 30.21
CA TYR A 165 28.73 -31.24 31.54
C TYR A 165 28.66 -32.77 31.61
N SER A 166 27.62 -33.39 31.04
CA SER A 166 27.50 -34.85 31.00
C SER A 166 28.68 -35.53 30.26
N GLN A 167 29.23 -34.88 29.22
CA GLN A 167 30.43 -35.39 28.54
C GLN A 167 31.69 -35.35 29.40
N LEU A 168 31.81 -34.38 30.32
CA LEU A 168 32.95 -34.27 31.23
C LEU A 168 32.95 -35.40 32.27
N GLU A 169 31.79 -35.93 32.65
CA GLU A 169 31.66 -37.04 33.62
C GLU A 169 32.21 -38.37 33.10
N ILE A 170 32.25 -38.56 31.77
CA ILE A 170 32.77 -39.79 31.12
C ILE A 170 34.30 -39.92 31.33
N LEU A 171 35.02 -38.81 31.46
CA LEU A 171 36.48 -38.83 31.56
C LEU A 171 36.97 -39.43 32.90
N PRO A 172 36.46 -39.03 34.08
CA PRO A 172 36.72 -39.72 35.35
C PRO A 172 36.45 -41.23 35.29
N GLU A 173 35.33 -41.65 34.70
CA GLU A 173 34.98 -43.06 34.56
C GLU A 173 36.02 -43.82 33.73
N LYS A 174 36.39 -43.30 32.56
CA LYS A 174 37.45 -43.89 31.72
C LYS A 174 38.81 -43.94 32.43
N MET A 175 39.15 -42.90 33.18
CA MET A 175 40.39 -42.87 33.96
C MET A 175 40.37 -43.90 35.08
N SER A 176 39.23 -44.13 35.74
CA SER A 176 39.09 -45.18 36.75
C SER A 176 39.30 -46.56 36.15
N ILE A 177 38.66 -46.86 35.00
CA ILE A 177 38.81 -48.14 34.31
C ILE A 177 40.28 -48.39 33.93
N LEU A 178 40.97 -47.37 33.41
CA LEU A 178 42.39 -47.46 33.09
C LEU A 178 43.22 -47.69 34.36
N ALA A 179 42.95 -46.94 35.43
CA ALA A 179 43.64 -47.08 36.71
C ALA A 179 43.49 -48.50 37.30
N ASP A 180 42.31 -49.11 37.18
CA ASP A 180 42.05 -50.48 37.62
C ASP A 180 42.80 -51.54 36.80
N GLN A 181 43.10 -51.23 35.53
CA GLN A 181 43.87 -52.12 34.64
C GLN A 181 45.38 -51.98 34.84
N ILE A 182 45.89 -50.86 35.33
CA ILE A 182 47.33 -50.61 35.55
C ILE A 182 47.99 -51.68 36.45
N PRO A 183 47.39 -52.13 37.58
CA PRO A 183 47.97 -53.18 38.42
C PRO A 183 48.24 -54.50 37.68
N SER A 184 47.46 -54.84 36.66
CA SER A 184 47.68 -56.06 35.88
C SER A 184 49.01 -56.06 35.11
N LEU A 185 49.52 -54.87 34.80
CA LEU A 185 50.81 -54.67 34.12
C LEU A 185 52.01 -54.76 35.06
N ILE A 186 51.80 -54.75 36.38
CA ILE A 186 52.89 -54.85 37.38
C ILE A 186 53.67 -56.16 37.21
N SER A 187 52.98 -57.27 36.92
CA SER A 187 53.61 -58.57 36.69
C SER A 187 54.55 -58.57 35.48
N VAL A 188 54.12 -57.96 34.37
CA VAL A 188 54.90 -57.78 33.15
C VAL A 188 56.09 -56.85 33.39
N CYS A 189 55.87 -55.74 34.10
CA CYS A 189 56.92 -54.80 34.50
C CYS A 189 57.98 -55.47 35.39
N ASN A 190 57.55 -56.31 36.35
CA ASN A 190 58.44 -57.04 37.23
C ASN A 190 59.20 -58.13 36.47
N TYR A 191 58.56 -58.85 35.55
CA TYR A 191 59.23 -59.80 34.67
C TYR A 191 60.34 -59.11 33.86
N TYR A 192 60.05 -57.97 33.24
CA TYR A 192 61.02 -57.20 32.48
C TYR A 192 62.18 -56.68 33.35
N LYS A 193 61.89 -56.15 34.55
CA LYS A 193 62.92 -55.74 35.51
C LYS A 193 63.84 -56.89 35.92
N SER A 194 63.26 -58.05 36.22
CA SER A 194 64.03 -59.26 36.56
C SER A 194 64.85 -59.77 35.38
N PHE A 195 64.31 -59.70 34.16
CA PHE A 195 65.03 -60.07 32.94
C PHE A 195 66.25 -59.17 32.70
N ILE A 196 66.13 -57.85 32.90
CA ILE A 196 67.25 -56.91 32.79
C ILE A 196 68.32 -57.15 33.87
N HIS A 197 67.92 -57.47 35.11
CA HIS A 197 68.87 -57.71 36.21
C HIS A 197 69.50 -59.11 36.22
N PHE A 198 69.04 -60.03 35.35
CA PHE A 198 69.63 -61.37 35.18
C PHE A 198 70.73 -61.40 34.10
N VAL A 199 70.95 -60.30 33.37
CA VAL A 199 72.10 -60.06 32.49
C VAL A 199 73.19 -59.34 33.27
#